data_AF-A0A7C5PG62-F1
#
_entry.id   AF-A0A7C5PG62-F1
#
_cell.length_a   1.000
_cell.length_b   1.000
_cell.length_c   1.000
_cell.angle_alpha   90.00
_cell.angle_beta   90.00
_cell.angle_gamma   90.00
#
_symmetry.space_group_name_H-M   'P 1'
#
loop_
_entity.id
_entity.type
_entity.pdbx_description
1 polymer ?
#
loop_
_entity_poly.entity_id
_entity_poly.type
_entity_poly.pdbx_seq_one_letter_code
_entity_poly.pdbx_strand_id
1 'polypeptide(L)'
;MRCRNTSATPARSPRRTEMDERARLLDQALSHTHRMLELAVADDWQRVVALEAERRGLLERAFATREPLTEPLAARVREILELDKVLLEASTRLRDDIGEELGQLHRGRRGTQAYRASA
;
A
#
# COMPACT_ATOMS: atom_id res chain seq x y z
N MET A 1 -13.19 -37.33 50.14
CA MET A 1 -13.66 -37.48 48.75
C MET A 1 -13.50 -36.12 48.06
N ARG A 2 -12.51 -35.96 47.16
CA ARG A 2 -12.25 -34.70 46.43
C ARG A 2 -12.45 -34.97 44.93
N CYS A 3 -13.53 -34.45 44.36
CA CYS A 3 -13.66 -34.36 42.91
C CYS A 3 -13.11 -33.00 42.47
N ARG A 4 -11.96 -32.99 41.78
CA ARG A 4 -11.46 -31.79 41.09
C ARG A 4 -12.21 -31.68 39.77
N ASN A 5 -12.92 -30.59 39.60
CA ASN A 5 -13.52 -30.20 38.34
C ASN A 5 -12.42 -29.50 37.52
N THR A 6 -11.81 -30.20 36.56
CA THR A 6 -10.95 -29.59 35.53
C THR A 6 -11.83 -29.27 34.33
N SER A 7 -12.26 -28.03 34.22
CA SER A 7 -12.83 -27.46 33.00
C SER A 7 -11.70 -27.33 31.97
N ALA A 8 -11.69 -28.24 31.00
CA ALA A 8 -10.85 -28.13 29.82
C ALA A 8 -11.33 -26.94 28.97
N THR A 9 -10.46 -25.95 28.78
CA THR A 9 -10.65 -24.89 27.78
C THR A 9 -10.69 -25.52 26.38
N PRO A 10 -11.68 -25.26 25.52
CA PRO A 10 -11.69 -25.83 24.17
C PRO A 10 -10.59 -25.15 23.34
N ALA A 11 -9.67 -25.96 22.80
CA ALA A 11 -8.66 -25.51 21.85
C ALA A 11 -9.35 -25.04 20.55
N ARG A 12 -9.07 -23.81 20.10
CA ARG A 12 -9.52 -23.30 18.80
C ARG A 12 -8.96 -24.18 17.67
N SER A 13 -9.81 -24.53 16.69
CA SER A 13 -9.39 -25.28 15.51
C SER A 13 -8.37 -24.49 14.66
N PRO A 14 -7.32 -25.14 14.13
CA PRO A 14 -6.24 -24.47 13.39
C PRO A 14 -6.73 -23.64 12.20
N ARG A 15 -7.70 -24.15 11.44
CA ARG A 15 -8.34 -23.42 10.32
C ARG A 15 -8.98 -22.09 10.72
N ARG A 16 -9.54 -21.99 11.93
CA ARG A 16 -10.16 -20.73 12.39
C ARG A 16 -9.09 -19.69 12.70
N THR A 17 -7.94 -20.12 13.23
CA THR A 17 -6.80 -19.25 13.53
C THR A 17 -6.16 -18.70 12.25
N GLU A 18 -6.02 -19.54 11.22
CA GLU A 18 -5.50 -19.13 9.91
C GLU A 18 -6.42 -18.11 9.20
N MET A 19 -7.75 -18.32 9.26
CA MET A 19 -8.72 -17.34 8.75
C MET A 19 -8.64 -16.00 9.49
N ASP A 20 -8.53 -16.03 10.83
CA ASP A 20 -8.40 -14.82 11.66
C ASP A 20 -7.08 -14.08 11.38
N GLU A 21 -5.99 -14.81 11.15
CA GLU A 21 -4.68 -14.24 10.79
C GLU A 21 -4.72 -13.58 9.40
N ARG A 22 -5.30 -14.25 8.40
CA ARG A 22 -5.45 -13.71 7.05
C ARG A 22 -6.28 -12.42 7.05
N ALA A 23 -7.36 -12.38 7.83
CA ALA A 23 -8.17 -11.18 8.00
C ALA A 23 -7.34 -10.02 8.57
N ARG A 24 -6.57 -10.29 9.63
CA ARG A 24 -5.70 -9.31 10.25
C ARG A 24 -4.63 -8.77 9.29
N LEU A 25 -4.01 -9.63 8.49
CA LEU A 25 -3.00 -9.22 7.51
C LEU A 25 -3.60 -8.29 6.46
N LEU A 26 -4.81 -8.58 5.98
CA LEU A 26 -5.52 -7.72 5.01
C LEU A 26 -5.96 -6.39 5.63
N ASP A 27 -6.43 -6.38 6.89
CA ASP A 27 -6.75 -5.15 7.61
C ASP A 27 -5.51 -4.24 7.77
N GLN A 28 -4.37 -4.83 8.10
CA GLN A 28 -3.10 -4.09 8.20
C GLN A 28 -2.64 -3.55 6.85
N ALA A 29 -2.74 -4.36 5.79
CA ALA A 29 -2.39 -3.93 4.43
C ALA A 29 -3.28 -2.77 3.97
N LEU A 30 -4.59 -2.83 4.26
CA LEU A 30 -5.53 -1.76 3.95
C LEU A 30 -5.21 -0.47 4.72
N SER A 31 -4.89 -0.58 6.01
CA SER A 31 -4.44 0.56 6.82
C SER A 31 -3.17 1.20 6.24
N HIS A 32 -2.21 0.40 5.77
CA HIS A 32 -1.02 0.93 5.08
C HIS A 32 -1.37 1.62 3.76
N THR A 33 -2.28 1.07 2.95
CA THR A 33 -2.72 1.73 1.70
C THR A 33 -3.34 3.09 1.97
N HIS A 34 -4.22 3.22 2.97
CA HIS A 34 -4.77 4.53 3.37
C HIS A 34 -3.67 5.50 3.80
N ARG A 35 -2.72 5.05 4.63
CA ARG A 35 -1.60 5.89 5.05
C ARG A 35 -0.68 6.29 3.90
N MET A 36 -0.47 5.42 2.92
CA MET A 36 0.29 5.75 1.71
C MET A 36 -0.36 6.87 0.92
N LEU A 37 -1.69 6.89 0.82
CA LEU A 37 -2.42 7.99 0.18
C LEU A 37 -2.26 9.31 0.94
N GLU A 38 -2.36 9.29 2.28
CA GLU A 38 -2.11 10.48 3.10
C GLU A 38 -0.69 11.04 2.89
N LEU A 39 0.31 10.16 2.83
CA LEU A 39 1.69 10.54 2.59
C LEU A 39 1.91 11.07 1.16
N ALA A 40 1.25 10.49 0.16
CA ALA A 40 1.29 10.97 -1.22
C ALA A 40 0.69 12.37 -1.34
N VAL A 41 -0.43 12.65 -0.65
CA VAL A 41 -1.02 14.00 -0.57
C VAL A 41 -0.08 14.99 0.11
N ALA A 42 0.71 14.53 1.08
CA ALA A 42 1.74 15.33 1.75
C ALA A 42 3.09 15.39 1.01
N ASP A 43 3.17 14.86 -0.22
CA ASP A 43 4.36 14.78 -1.06
C ASP A 43 5.55 13.99 -0.45
N ASP A 44 5.29 13.17 0.56
CA ASP A 44 6.30 12.33 1.24
C ASP A 44 6.47 10.96 0.55
N TRP A 45 6.89 11.01 -0.71
CA TRP A 45 7.01 9.82 -1.57
C TRP A 45 8.06 8.82 -1.11
N GLN A 46 9.11 9.28 -0.43
CA GLN A 46 10.12 8.40 0.16
C GLN A 46 9.50 7.49 1.21
N ARG A 47 8.60 8.04 2.05
CA ARG A 47 7.90 7.26 3.07
C ARG A 47 6.79 6.40 2.48
N VAL A 48 6.15 6.82 1.38
CA VAL A 48 5.24 5.97 0.60
C VAL A 48 5.95 4.69 0.14
N VAL A 49 7.16 4.81 -0.43
CA VAL A 49 7.94 3.66 -0.92
C VAL A 49 8.35 2.73 0.23
N ALA A 50 8.80 3.28 1.36
CA ALA A 50 9.16 2.46 2.52
C ALA A 50 7.95 1.66 3.04
N LEU A 51 6.79 2.32 3.15
CA LEU A 51 5.57 1.69 3.65
C LEU A 51 4.99 0.67 2.66
N GLU A 52 5.19 0.88 1.36
CA GLU A 52 4.80 -0.08 0.33
C GLU A 52 5.54 -1.42 0.49
N ALA A 53 6.83 -1.39 0.86
CA ALA A 53 7.60 -2.60 1.08
C ALA A 53 7.04 -3.45 2.24
N GLU A 54 6.65 -2.78 3.34
CA GLU A 54 5.99 -3.43 4.48
C GLU A 54 4.62 -4.01 4.09
N ARG A 55 3.81 -3.22 3.37
CA ARG A 55 2.50 -3.64 2.87
C ARG A 55 2.60 -4.86 1.95
N ARG A 56 3.59 -4.91 1.07
CA ARG A 56 3.83 -6.06 0.18
C ARG A 56 4.04 -7.34 0.96
N GLY A 57 4.87 -7.31 2.01
CA GLY A 57 5.09 -8.48 2.89
C GLY A 57 3.84 -8.92 3.67
N LEU A 58 2.91 -8.02 3.98
CA LEU A 58 1.60 -8.38 4.55
C LEU A 58 0.73 -9.11 3.51
N LEU A 59 0.65 -8.58 2.29
CA LEU A 59 -0.14 -9.19 1.21
C LEU A 59 0.41 -10.56 0.81
N GLU A 60 1.72 -10.71 0.66
CA GLU A 60 2.36 -11.99 0.35
C GLU A 60 2.00 -13.07 1.37
N ARG A 61 2.04 -12.74 2.67
CA ARG A 61 1.61 -13.67 3.73
C ARG A 61 0.11 -13.96 3.69
N ALA A 62 -0.73 -12.94 3.46
CA ALA A 62 -2.18 -13.10 3.35
C ALA A 62 -2.59 -14.00 2.17
N PHE A 63 -1.79 -14.03 1.10
CA PHE A 63 -2.03 -14.83 -0.09
C PHE A 63 -1.18 -16.10 -0.19
N ALA A 64 -0.37 -16.42 0.83
CA ALA A 64 0.41 -17.65 0.88
C ALA A 64 -0.48 -18.90 0.96
N THR A 65 -1.69 -18.77 1.51
CA THR A 65 -2.70 -19.84 1.52
C THR A 65 -3.50 -19.89 0.21
N ARG A 66 -3.86 -21.10 -0.22
CA ARG A 66 -4.71 -21.36 -1.40
C ARG A 66 -6.20 -21.39 -1.07
N GLU A 67 -6.58 -21.14 0.17
CA GLU A 67 -7.99 -21.08 0.55
C GLU A 67 -8.72 -19.95 -0.20
N PRO A 68 -9.94 -20.21 -0.72
CA PRO A 68 -10.75 -19.16 -1.33
C PRO A 68 -10.99 -18.00 -0.37
N LEU A 69 -11.01 -16.78 -0.90
CA LEU A 69 -11.42 -15.62 -0.12
C LEU A 69 -12.91 -15.73 0.20
N THR A 70 -13.26 -15.49 1.46
CA THR A 70 -14.65 -15.20 1.82
C THR A 70 -15.00 -13.79 1.33
N GLU A 71 -16.29 -13.52 1.14
CA GLU A 71 -16.74 -12.22 0.64
C GLU A 71 -16.22 -11.02 1.47
N PRO A 72 -16.19 -11.07 2.82
CA PRO A 72 -15.61 -9.99 3.62
C PRO A 72 -14.12 -9.75 3.36
N LEU A 73 -13.35 -10.79 3.03
CA LEU A 73 -11.93 -10.64 2.69
C LEU A 73 -11.77 -10.13 1.26
N ALA A 74 -12.60 -10.60 0.32
CA ALA A 74 -12.63 -10.10 -1.05
C ALA A 74 -12.98 -8.60 -1.11
N ALA A 75 -13.88 -8.12 -0.25
CA ALA A 75 -14.20 -6.70 -0.14
C ALA A 75 -12.98 -5.84 0.21
N ARG A 76 -12.16 -6.26 1.17
CA ARG A 76 -10.91 -5.57 1.55
C ARG A 76 -9.91 -5.54 0.40
N VAL A 77 -9.77 -6.66 -0.31
CA VAL A 77 -8.86 -6.74 -1.48
C VAL A 77 -9.31 -5.78 -2.57
N ARG A 78 -10.62 -5.69 -2.85
CA ARG A 78 -11.14 -4.72 -3.81
C ARG A 78 -10.88 -3.29 -3.37
N GLU A 79 -11.07 -2.97 -2.10
CA GLU A 79 -10.76 -1.64 -1.58
C GLU A 79 -9.27 -1.29 -1.74
N ILE A 80 -8.36 -2.21 -1.40
CA ILE A 80 -6.92 -2.04 -1.63
C ILE A 80 -6.63 -1.75 -3.10
N LEU A 81 -7.24 -2.50 -4.02
CA LEU A 81 -7.04 -2.30 -5.46
C LEU A 81 -7.56 -0.94 -5.95
N GLU A 82 -8.72 -0.48 -5.47
CA GLU A 82 -9.24 0.83 -5.83
C GLU A 82 -8.34 1.96 -5.32
N LEU A 83 -7.86 1.86 -4.08
CA LEU A 83 -6.95 2.85 -3.51
C LEU A 83 -5.57 2.83 -4.20
N ASP A 84 -5.07 1.65 -4.59
CA ASP A 84 -3.81 1.52 -5.34
C ASP A 84 -3.91 2.19 -6.73
N LYS A 85 -5.09 2.18 -7.37
CA LYS A 85 -5.32 2.95 -8.62
C LYS A 85 -5.21 4.45 -8.37
N VAL A 86 -5.83 4.95 -7.30
CA VAL A 86 -5.75 6.37 -6.92
C VAL A 86 -4.29 6.78 -6.68
N LEU A 87 -3.52 5.95 -5.98
CA LEU A 87 -2.11 6.21 -5.72
C LEU A 87 -1.28 6.22 -7.02
N LEU A 88 -1.55 5.29 -7.94
CA LEU A 88 -0.89 5.22 -9.24
C LEU A 88 -1.16 6.50 -10.06
N GLU A 89 -2.41 6.96 -10.10
CA GLU A 89 -2.77 8.22 -10.77
C GLU A 89 -2.02 9.41 -10.17
N ALA A 90 -1.97 9.52 -8.83
CA ALA A 90 -1.24 10.58 -8.15
C ALA A 90 0.25 10.58 -8.51
N SER A 91 0.89 9.41 -8.51
CA SER A 91 2.30 9.27 -8.87
C SER A 91 2.60 9.61 -10.34
N THR A 92 1.63 9.38 -11.23
CA THR A 92 1.75 9.69 -12.66
C THR A 92 1.69 11.19 -12.87
N ARG A 93 0.73 11.88 -12.25
CA ARG A 93 0.61 13.35 -12.32
C ARG A 93 1.88 14.05 -11.86
N LEU A 94 2.43 13.65 -10.71
CA LEU A 94 3.68 14.21 -10.21
C LEU A 94 4.85 14.05 -11.20
N ARG A 95 4.96 12.89 -11.85
CA ARG A 95 6.01 12.64 -12.84
C ARG A 95 5.88 13.58 -14.03
N ASP A 96 4.65 13.79 -14.50
CA ASP A 96 4.36 14.68 -15.62
C ASP A 96 4.70 16.13 -15.27
N ASP A 97 4.34 16.58 -14.06
CA ASP A 97 4.64 17.93 -13.55
C ASP A 97 6.17 18.17 -13.48
N ILE A 98 6.92 17.23 -12.90
CA ILE A 98 8.40 17.29 -12.87
C ILE A 98 8.98 17.31 -14.29
N GLY A 99 8.40 16.53 -15.20
CA GLY A 99 8.81 16.51 -16.61
C GLY A 99 8.62 17.86 -17.30
N GLU A 100 7.50 18.53 -17.04
CA GLU A 100 7.23 19.86 -17.57
C GLU A 100 8.20 20.91 -17.00
N GLU A 101 8.41 20.93 -15.68
CA GLU A 101 9.34 21.84 -15.01
C GLU A 101 10.77 21.71 -15.55
N LEU A 102 11.27 20.48 -15.67
CA LEU A 102 12.58 20.20 -16.26
C LEU A 102 12.65 20.66 -17.73
N GLY A 103 11.57 20.47 -18.49
CA GLY A 103 11.44 20.97 -19.85
C GLY A 103 11.55 22.49 -19.95
N GLN A 104 10.87 23.22 -19.05
CA GLN A 104 10.94 24.69 -18.99
C GLN A 104 12.35 25.18 -18.64
N LEU A 105 12.99 24.56 -17.65
CA LEU A 105 14.36 24.89 -17.25
C LEU A 105 15.36 24.70 -18.40
N HIS A 106 15.24 23.60 -19.16
CA HIS A 106 16.07 23.35 -20.33
C HIS A 106 15.83 24.35 -21.47
N ARG A 107 14.56 24.72 -21.73
CA ARG A 107 14.23 25.76 -22.72
C ARG A 107 14.79 27.12 -22.32
N GLY A 108 14.67 27.50 -21.05
CA GLY A 108 15.24 28.74 -20.52
C GLY A 108 16.75 28.82 -20.72
N ARG A 109 17.48 27.76 -20.36
CA ARG A 109 18.95 27.67 -20.57
C ARG A 109 19.34 27.81 -22.04
N ARG A 110 18.62 27.15 -22.95
CA ARG A 110 18.85 27.29 -24.41
C ARG A 110 18.58 28.70 -24.91
N GLY A 111 17.51 29.35 -24.43
CA GLY A 111 17.20 30.74 -24.77
C GLY A 111 18.26 31.72 -24.31
N THR A 112 18.78 31.58 -23.08
CA THR A 112 19.88 32.41 -22.58
C THR A 112 21.19 32.18 -23.34
N GLN A 113 21.47 30.93 -23.73
CA GLN A 113 22.66 30.60 -24.52
C GLN A 113 22.57 31.15 -25.95
N ALA A 114 21.40 31.05 -26.59
CA ALA A 114 21.16 31.64 -27.91
C ALA A 114 21.33 33.17 -27.88
N TYR A 115 20.74 33.84 -26.87
CA TYR A 115 20.86 35.29 -26.71
C TYR A 115 22.32 35.75 -26.53
N ARG A 116 23.12 35.00 -25.78
CA ARG A 116 24.55 35.29 -25.59
C ARG A 116 25.43 34.97 -26.79
N ALA A 117 24.99 34.08 -27.68
CA ALA A 117 25.73 33.72 -28.91
C ALA A 117 25.39 34.64 -30.10
N SER A 118 24.25 35.35 -30.03
CA SER A 118 23.79 36.30 -31.05
C SER A 118 24.01 37.77 -30.67
N ALA A 119 24.60 38.04 -29.51
CA ALA A 119 24.98 39.37 -29.01
C ALA A 119 26.51 39.52 -29.07
#